data_AF-A0A0P0YZY8-F1
#
_entry.id   AF-A0A0P0YZY8-F1
#
_cell.length_a   1.000
_cell.length_b   1.000
_cell.length_c   1.000
_cell.angle_alpha   90.00
_cell.angle_beta   90.00
_cell.angle_gamma   90.00
#
_symmetry.space_group_name_H-M   'P 1'
#
loop_
_entity.id
_entity.type
_entity.pdbx_description
1 polymer ?
#
loop_
_entity_poly.entity_id
_entity_poly.type
_entity_poly.pdbx_seq_one_letter_code
_entity_poly.pdbx_strand_id
1 'polypeptide(L)'
;MSSKFLRIAFAAALGALVTGCTSNSANTMSAGAPVNSSAALVAPAAFAPPPGQSGAAQQLSKPYFIDFRARNAMSYGHTFVVFGKLDQNGRVPTDSKGVLIPGVTEVAGLHPASTSNVPYTIGHFLPVPSETGPSDGDTEIAYMTANYRIDLTEEEYRDVVGYIRSLQDSSPVWHAVLYNCSSFVGDIAEHMGLKAPNHMLFPENYINTLKEMNS
;
A
#
# COMPACT_ATOMS: atom_id res chain seq x y z
N MET A 1 -11.56 4.68 -58.23
CA MET A 1 -12.70 4.94 -57.33
C MET A 1 -12.13 5.53 -56.04
N SER A 2 -11.96 6.85 -56.01
CA SER A 2 -12.82 7.84 -55.35
C SER A 2 -12.42 8.10 -53.89
N SER A 3 -11.50 9.05 -53.75
CA SER A 3 -11.25 9.80 -52.51
C SER A 3 -12.50 10.57 -52.08
N LYS A 4 -12.79 10.61 -50.78
CA LYS A 4 -13.72 11.58 -50.19
C LYS A 4 -13.09 12.22 -48.96
N PHE A 5 -12.63 13.45 -49.17
CA PHE A 5 -12.47 14.47 -48.14
C PHE A 5 -13.83 14.79 -47.50
N LEU A 6 -13.91 14.94 -46.17
CA LEU A 6 -14.86 15.90 -45.57
C LEU A 6 -14.53 16.31 -44.12
N ARG A 7 -14.01 17.54 -44.02
CA ARG A 7 -14.38 18.67 -43.14
C ARG A 7 -14.42 18.48 -41.61
N ILE A 8 -13.40 19.09 -40.98
CA ILE A 8 -13.36 19.57 -39.60
C ILE A 8 -14.40 20.70 -39.43
N ALA A 9 -15.24 20.62 -38.39
CA ALA A 9 -16.09 21.71 -37.94
C ALA A 9 -15.74 22.06 -36.48
N PHE A 10 -15.14 23.23 -36.29
CA PHE A 10 -15.04 23.91 -34.99
C PHE A 10 -16.38 24.59 -34.69
N ALA A 11 -16.93 24.35 -33.50
CA ALA A 11 -18.03 25.14 -32.97
C ALA A 11 -17.69 25.55 -31.53
N ALA A 12 -17.32 26.82 -31.36
CA ALA A 12 -17.29 27.50 -30.08
C ALA A 12 -18.66 28.15 -29.84
N ALA A 13 -19.21 28.01 -28.64
CA ALA A 13 -20.31 28.85 -28.17
C ALA A 13 -20.20 29.06 -26.65
N LEU A 14 -20.48 30.31 -26.29
CA LEU A 14 -20.17 31.02 -25.06
C LEU A 14 -21.32 30.93 -24.03
N GLY A 15 -20.97 30.79 -22.74
CA GLY A 15 -21.50 31.58 -21.61
C GLY A 15 -22.96 31.45 -21.15
N ALA A 16 -23.14 31.14 -19.87
CA ALA A 16 -24.16 31.78 -19.02
C ALA A 16 -23.68 31.83 -17.55
N LEU A 17 -23.77 33.03 -16.97
CA LEU A 17 -23.43 33.42 -15.61
C LEU A 17 -24.46 32.90 -14.60
N VAL A 18 -24.02 32.52 -13.40
CA VAL A 18 -24.88 32.51 -12.22
C VAL A 18 -24.20 33.31 -11.10
N THR A 19 -24.67 34.53 -10.93
CA THR A 19 -24.49 35.40 -9.77
C THR A 19 -25.20 34.82 -8.55
N GLY A 20 -24.50 34.69 -7.43
CA GLY A 20 -25.06 34.45 -6.11
C GLY A 20 -24.35 35.29 -5.06
N CYS A 21 -24.88 36.47 -4.77
CA CYS A 21 -24.51 37.27 -3.62
C CYS A 21 -25.44 36.91 -2.46
N THR A 22 -24.90 36.59 -1.29
CA THR A 22 -25.60 36.81 -0.01
C THR A 22 -24.63 37.42 0.98
N SER A 23 -25.14 38.42 1.69
CA SER A 23 -24.41 39.38 2.50
C SER A 23 -24.48 39.06 4.00
N ASN A 24 -23.52 39.63 4.73
CA ASN A 24 -23.52 40.06 6.13
C ASN A 24 -23.39 38.98 7.23
N SER A 25 -22.32 39.11 8.02
CA SER A 25 -22.41 39.90 9.28
C SER A 25 -21.01 40.17 9.84
N ALA A 26 -20.65 41.45 9.94
CA ALA A 26 -19.58 41.90 10.80
C ALA A 26 -20.12 41.92 12.24
N ASN A 27 -19.57 41.08 13.11
CA ASN A 27 -19.71 41.22 14.55
C ASN A 27 -18.32 41.40 15.17
N THR A 28 -18.08 42.65 15.57
CA THR A 28 -17.52 43.06 16.86
C THR A 28 -16.34 42.27 17.41
N MET A 29 -15.17 42.90 17.33
CA MET A 29 -14.02 42.56 18.17
C MET A 29 -14.42 42.70 19.64
N SER A 30 -14.38 41.59 20.37
CA SER A 30 -14.32 41.59 21.83
C SER A 30 -13.18 40.69 22.26
N ALA A 31 -12.28 41.31 23.02
CA ALA A 31 -11.10 40.70 23.60
C ALA A 31 -11.47 39.61 24.61
N GLY A 32 -10.61 38.60 24.72
CA GLY A 32 -10.52 37.73 25.90
C GLY A 32 -11.06 36.31 25.70
N ALA A 33 -10.21 35.43 25.17
CA ALA A 33 -10.22 34.01 25.52
C ALA A 33 -8.80 33.45 25.33
N PRO A 34 -8.26 32.65 26.27
CA PRO A 34 -6.93 32.08 26.11
C PRO A 34 -6.93 31.10 24.94
N VAL A 35 -6.02 31.33 24.00
CA VAL A 35 -5.67 30.37 22.95
C VAL A 35 -5.01 29.16 23.59
N ASN A 36 -5.81 28.20 24.04
CA ASN A 36 -5.33 26.84 24.28
C ASN A 36 -5.22 26.13 22.92
N SER A 37 -4.32 26.63 22.07
CA SER A 37 -3.92 25.96 20.85
C SER A 37 -2.87 24.91 21.19
N SER A 38 -3.28 23.88 21.92
CA SER A 38 -2.67 22.57 21.76
C SER A 38 -3.20 22.02 20.44
N ALA A 39 -2.66 22.53 19.33
CA ALA A 39 -2.62 21.73 18.11
C ALA A 39 -1.77 20.51 18.48
N ALA A 40 -2.44 19.48 18.98
CA ALA A 40 -1.87 18.17 19.12
C ALA A 40 -1.36 17.82 17.74
N LEU A 41 -0.04 17.84 17.61
CA LEU A 41 0.68 17.23 16.50
C LEU A 41 0.04 15.85 16.31
N VAL A 42 -0.52 15.62 15.13
CA VAL A 42 -1.02 14.33 14.69
C VAL A 42 0.06 13.32 15.07
N ALA A 43 -0.24 12.40 15.97
CA ALA A 43 0.65 11.31 16.31
C ALA A 43 0.39 10.19 15.30
N PRO A 44 1.26 9.93 14.32
CA PRO A 44 1.12 8.76 13.48
C PRO A 44 1.81 7.61 14.21
N ALA A 45 1.03 6.88 15.00
CA ALA A 45 1.34 5.52 15.39
C ALA A 45 0.03 4.77 15.70
N ALA A 46 -0.96 4.87 14.80
CA ALA A 46 -2.23 4.15 14.95
C ALA A 46 -2.04 2.63 14.73
N PHE A 47 -1.08 2.24 13.89
CA PHE A 47 -0.94 0.88 13.40
C PHE A 47 0.05 0.01 14.21
N ALA A 48 0.82 0.58 15.12
CA ALA A 48 1.74 -0.20 15.96
C ALA A 48 0.93 -1.04 16.98
N PRO A 49 1.20 -2.36 17.10
CA PRO A 49 0.59 -3.15 18.15
C PRO A 49 1.02 -2.59 19.53
N PRO A 50 0.08 -2.35 20.47
CA PRO A 50 0.46 -2.02 21.84
C PRO A 50 1.31 -3.16 22.44
N PRO A 51 2.43 -2.87 23.13
CA PRO A 51 3.23 -3.91 23.77
C PRO A 51 2.38 -4.73 24.74
N GLY A 52 2.32 -6.05 24.53
CA GLY A 52 1.69 -6.99 25.46
C GLY A 52 0.18 -7.19 25.33
N GLN A 53 -0.46 -6.73 24.25
CA GLN A 53 -1.85 -7.14 23.95
C GLN A 53 -1.87 -8.13 22.78
N SER A 54 -2.03 -9.41 23.10
CA SER A 54 -2.22 -10.49 22.15
C SER A 54 -3.36 -11.36 22.68
N GLY A 55 -4.58 -11.14 22.20
CA GLY A 55 -5.74 -11.89 22.69
C GLY A 55 -6.93 -11.83 21.73
N ALA A 56 -7.79 -12.86 21.80
CA ALA A 56 -8.97 -13.01 20.94
C ALA A 56 -9.94 -11.81 20.98
N ALA A 57 -9.95 -11.04 22.07
CA ALA A 57 -10.79 -9.84 22.21
C ALA A 57 -10.35 -8.68 21.32
N GLN A 58 -9.05 -8.55 21.02
CA GLN A 58 -8.50 -7.52 20.12
C GLN A 58 -8.71 -7.89 18.64
N GLN A 59 -8.76 -9.19 18.36
CA GLN A 59 -9.05 -9.74 17.03
C GLN A 59 -10.52 -9.52 16.60
N LEU A 60 -11.44 -9.37 17.56
CA LEU A 60 -12.84 -9.03 17.29
C LEU A 60 -13.04 -7.54 16.94
N SER A 61 -12.14 -6.65 17.37
CA SER A 61 -12.20 -5.22 17.00
C SER A 61 -11.40 -4.86 15.76
N LYS A 62 -10.50 -5.74 15.31
CA LYS A 62 -9.65 -5.56 14.12
C LYS A 62 -9.88 -6.70 13.10
N PRO A 63 -10.96 -6.66 12.30
CA PRO A 63 -11.34 -7.77 11.43
C PRO A 63 -10.51 -7.84 10.13
N TYR A 64 -9.68 -6.84 9.85
CA TYR A 64 -8.82 -6.79 8.67
C TYR A 64 -7.37 -7.05 9.05
N PHE A 65 -6.54 -7.25 8.04
CA PHE A 65 -5.11 -7.42 8.24
C PHE A 65 -4.32 -6.85 7.07
N ILE A 66 -3.06 -6.55 7.35
CA ILE A 66 -1.98 -6.48 6.39
C ILE A 66 -0.83 -7.36 6.90
N ASP A 67 -0.26 -8.15 6.01
CA ASP A 67 0.81 -9.10 6.30
C ASP A 67 1.97 -8.82 5.36
N PHE A 68 3.03 -8.25 5.91
CA PHE A 68 4.29 -8.02 5.22
C PHE A 68 5.00 -9.35 5.06
N ARG A 69 5.28 -9.78 3.84
CA ARG A 69 5.79 -11.11 3.54
C ARG A 69 7.06 -11.07 2.74
N ALA A 70 7.88 -12.09 2.95
CA ALA A 70 8.95 -12.48 2.05
C ALA A 70 8.77 -13.93 1.62
N ARG A 71 9.25 -14.23 0.42
CA ARG A 71 9.38 -15.60 -0.08
C ARG A 71 10.70 -15.80 -0.80
N ASN A 72 11.00 -17.07 -1.05
CA ASN A 72 12.02 -17.42 -2.03
C ASN A 72 11.53 -17.11 -3.46
N ALA A 73 12.36 -16.38 -4.22
CA ALA A 73 12.11 -15.97 -5.60
C ALA A 73 13.44 -15.89 -6.34
N MET A 74 13.76 -16.91 -7.14
CA MET A 74 15.04 -16.99 -7.86
C MET A 74 16.25 -16.72 -6.93
N SER A 75 17.18 -15.84 -7.32
CA SER A 75 18.44 -15.61 -6.62
C SER A 75 18.39 -14.68 -5.41
N TYR A 76 17.31 -13.90 -5.23
CA TYR A 76 17.26 -12.86 -4.20
C TYR A 76 16.02 -12.90 -3.29
N GLY A 77 14.89 -13.48 -3.72
CA GLY A 77 13.63 -13.42 -2.97
C GLY A 77 12.71 -12.30 -3.45
N HIS A 78 11.53 -12.20 -2.83
CA HIS A 78 10.57 -11.13 -3.10
C HIS A 78 9.89 -10.69 -1.80
N THR A 79 9.81 -9.37 -1.57
CA THR A 79 8.95 -8.81 -0.52
C THR A 79 7.66 -8.26 -1.11
N PHE A 80 6.55 -8.50 -0.43
CA PHE A 80 5.22 -8.08 -0.85
C PHE A 80 4.32 -7.94 0.38
N VAL A 81 3.11 -7.41 0.19
CA VAL A 81 2.07 -7.39 1.22
C VAL A 81 0.88 -8.21 0.78
N VAL A 82 0.27 -8.89 1.76
CA VAL A 82 -1.04 -9.52 1.63
C VAL A 82 -1.99 -8.80 2.56
N PHE A 83 -3.15 -8.41 2.07
CA PHE A 83 -4.14 -7.70 2.88
C PHE A 83 -5.54 -8.17 2.55
N GLY A 84 -6.45 -8.01 3.51
CA GLY A 84 -7.83 -8.46 3.35
C GLY A 84 -8.54 -8.61 4.68
N LYS A 85 -9.62 -9.40 4.66
CA LYS A 85 -10.40 -9.70 5.85
C LYS A 85 -9.94 -11.02 6.47
N LEU A 86 -9.80 -11.05 7.78
CA LEU A 86 -9.52 -12.29 8.50
C LEU A 86 -10.74 -13.23 8.49
N ASP A 87 -10.50 -14.53 8.65
CA ASP A 87 -11.57 -15.51 8.82
C ASP A 87 -12.24 -15.39 10.20
N GLN A 88 -13.28 -16.19 10.46
CA GLN A 88 -14.00 -16.19 11.75
C GLN A 88 -13.12 -16.56 12.95
N ASN A 89 -11.95 -17.15 12.72
CA ASN A 89 -10.96 -17.52 13.72
C ASN A 89 -9.79 -16.51 13.78
N GLY A 90 -9.89 -15.40 13.04
CA GLY A 90 -8.86 -14.37 12.83
C GLY A 90 -7.57 -14.87 12.18
N ARG A 91 -7.69 -15.83 11.26
CA ARG A 91 -6.60 -16.32 10.41
C ARG A 91 -6.65 -15.63 9.05
N VAL A 92 -5.50 -15.53 8.39
CA VAL A 92 -5.43 -15.15 6.97
C VAL A 92 -6.14 -16.24 6.15
N PRO A 93 -7.15 -15.91 5.33
CA PRO A 93 -7.89 -16.92 4.58
C PRO A 93 -7.02 -17.64 3.54
N THR A 94 -6.86 -18.95 3.69
CA THR A 94 -6.21 -19.84 2.72
C THR A 94 -7.07 -21.07 2.43
N ASP A 95 -6.90 -21.66 1.25
CA ASP A 95 -7.49 -22.95 0.92
C ASP A 95 -6.79 -24.12 1.65
N SER A 96 -7.22 -25.34 1.39
CA SER A 96 -6.66 -26.55 2.01
C SER A 96 -5.21 -26.86 1.61
N LYS A 97 -4.69 -26.19 0.58
CA LYS A 97 -3.29 -26.30 0.12
C LYS A 97 -2.44 -25.14 0.62
N GLY A 98 -3.01 -24.21 1.39
CA GLY A 98 -2.29 -23.02 1.88
C GLY A 98 -2.16 -21.93 0.82
N VAL A 99 -3.01 -21.92 -0.21
CA VAL A 99 -3.08 -20.83 -1.18
C VAL A 99 -4.05 -19.76 -0.68
N LEU A 100 -3.67 -18.48 -0.76
CA LEU A 100 -4.55 -17.35 -0.45
C LEU A 100 -5.88 -17.45 -1.19
N ILE A 101 -7.00 -17.21 -0.51
CA ILE A 101 -8.33 -17.26 -1.13
C ILE A 101 -8.58 -15.95 -1.92
N PRO A 102 -8.76 -16.02 -3.26
CA PRO A 102 -9.05 -14.84 -4.06
C PRO A 102 -10.39 -14.19 -3.67
N GLY A 103 -10.46 -12.86 -3.73
CA GLY A 103 -11.68 -12.10 -3.45
C GLY A 103 -11.93 -11.79 -1.96
N VAL A 104 -11.19 -12.43 -1.05
CA VAL A 104 -11.13 -12.04 0.38
C VAL A 104 -9.73 -11.63 0.83
N THR A 105 -8.72 -11.96 0.03
CA THR A 105 -7.34 -11.51 0.17
C THR A 105 -6.85 -10.96 -1.15
N GLU A 106 -5.92 -10.02 -1.06
CA GLU A 106 -5.25 -9.38 -2.18
C GLU A 106 -3.75 -9.30 -1.92
N VAL A 107 -2.98 -9.25 -3.01
CA VAL A 107 -1.52 -9.18 -2.99
C VAL A 107 -1.08 -7.91 -3.70
N ALA A 108 -0.12 -7.19 -3.12
CA ALA A 108 0.59 -6.10 -3.78
C ALA A 108 2.09 -6.21 -3.52
N GLY A 109 2.88 -6.13 -4.59
CA GLY A 109 4.33 -6.15 -4.53
C GLY A 109 4.92 -5.67 -5.85
N LEU A 110 6.07 -4.99 -5.80
CA LEU A 110 6.69 -4.42 -7.00
C LEU A 110 7.75 -5.35 -7.59
N HIS A 111 7.55 -5.79 -8.83
CA HIS A 111 8.50 -6.62 -9.55
C HIS A 111 8.57 -6.23 -11.03
N PRO A 112 9.62 -6.62 -11.78
CA PRO A 112 9.63 -6.50 -13.23
C PRO A 112 8.37 -7.13 -13.86
N ALA A 113 7.82 -6.48 -14.88
CA ALA A 113 6.68 -6.97 -15.67
C ALA A 113 7.13 -8.10 -16.62
N SER A 114 7.67 -9.19 -16.06
CA SER A 114 8.21 -10.32 -16.79
C SER A 114 8.41 -11.54 -15.89
N THR A 115 8.33 -12.72 -16.49
CA THR A 115 8.72 -14.00 -15.88
C THR A 115 10.13 -14.45 -16.28
N SER A 116 10.85 -13.66 -17.10
CA SER A 116 12.21 -13.96 -17.56
C SER A 116 13.26 -13.31 -16.67
N ASN A 117 14.40 -13.99 -16.49
CA ASN A 117 15.56 -13.41 -15.78
C ASN A 117 16.20 -12.20 -16.48
N VAL A 118 15.89 -12.00 -17.77
CA VAL A 118 16.51 -10.93 -18.57
C VAL A 118 16.11 -9.53 -18.07
N PRO A 119 14.82 -9.14 -17.96
CA PRO A 119 14.44 -7.87 -17.35
C PRO A 119 14.92 -7.70 -15.91
N TYR A 120 14.97 -8.77 -15.12
CA TYR A 120 15.54 -8.74 -13.77
C TYR A 120 17.02 -8.34 -13.79
N THR A 121 17.79 -8.87 -14.74
CA THR A 121 19.22 -8.54 -14.88
C THR A 121 19.41 -7.12 -15.40
N ILE A 122 18.63 -6.71 -16.41
CA ILE A 122 18.67 -5.34 -16.96
C ILE A 122 18.32 -4.30 -15.88
N GLY A 123 17.33 -4.61 -15.03
CA GLY A 123 16.87 -3.74 -13.95
C GLY A 123 17.91 -3.43 -12.87
N HIS A 124 19.09 -4.06 -12.90
CA HIS A 124 20.23 -3.66 -12.06
C HIS A 124 20.97 -2.43 -12.62
N PHE A 125 20.80 -2.13 -13.90
CA PHE A 125 21.51 -1.05 -14.60
C PHE A 125 20.58 0.03 -15.13
N LEU A 126 19.37 -0.33 -15.56
CA LEU A 126 18.39 0.58 -16.15
C LEU A 126 16.99 0.26 -15.63
N PRO A 127 16.13 1.26 -15.35
CA PRO A 127 14.74 0.99 -14.98
C PRO A 127 14.03 0.15 -16.04
N VAL A 128 13.22 -0.83 -15.60
CA VAL A 128 12.41 -1.68 -16.48
C VAL A 128 10.93 -1.55 -16.11
N PRO A 129 9.98 -1.80 -17.02
CA PRO A 129 8.56 -1.82 -16.69
C PRO A 129 8.28 -2.75 -15.51
N SER A 130 7.37 -2.35 -14.62
CA SER A 130 6.97 -3.12 -13.45
C SER A 130 5.51 -3.53 -13.45
N GLU A 131 5.24 -4.57 -12.67
CA GLU A 131 3.91 -4.97 -12.23
C GLU A 131 3.86 -4.84 -10.70
N THR A 132 2.66 -4.60 -10.18
CA THR A 132 2.44 -4.33 -8.75
C THR A 132 1.46 -5.30 -8.09
N GLY A 133 1.13 -6.39 -8.79
CA GLY A 133 0.22 -7.44 -8.34
C GLY A 133 0.96 -8.65 -7.77
N PRO A 134 0.31 -9.82 -7.71
CA PRO A 134 0.99 -11.06 -7.32
C PRO A 134 1.97 -11.52 -8.40
N SER A 135 3.15 -11.95 -7.96
CA SER A 135 4.11 -12.73 -8.74
C SER A 135 4.03 -14.22 -8.37
N ASP A 136 4.64 -15.07 -9.20
CA ASP A 136 4.65 -16.53 -9.00
C ASP A 136 5.18 -16.93 -7.62
N GLY A 137 4.35 -17.60 -6.82
CA GLY A 137 4.65 -18.04 -5.46
C GLY A 137 4.25 -17.07 -4.33
N ASP A 138 3.70 -15.89 -4.63
CA ASP A 138 3.25 -14.94 -3.59
C ASP A 138 1.95 -15.38 -2.89
N THR A 139 1.20 -16.29 -3.51
CA THR A 139 -0.10 -16.74 -2.99
C THR A 139 0.00 -17.96 -2.09
N GLU A 140 1.09 -18.71 -2.16
CA GLU A 140 1.27 -19.98 -1.49
C GLU A 140 2.12 -19.80 -0.24
N ILE A 141 1.56 -20.11 0.94
CA ILE A 141 2.31 -20.05 2.19
C ILE A 141 3.54 -20.98 2.21
N ALA A 142 3.54 -22.00 1.34
CA ALA A 142 4.64 -22.96 1.23
C ALA A 142 5.96 -22.31 0.77
N TYR A 143 5.91 -21.16 0.10
CA TYR A 143 7.11 -20.44 -0.34
C TYR A 143 7.51 -19.30 0.60
N MET A 144 6.67 -18.99 1.59
CA MET A 144 6.89 -17.89 2.52
C MET A 144 8.07 -18.17 3.45
N THR A 145 9.03 -17.24 3.50
CA THR A 145 10.24 -17.35 4.33
C THR A 145 10.17 -16.49 5.58
N ALA A 146 9.48 -15.34 5.52
CA ALA A 146 9.25 -14.48 6.67
C ALA A 146 7.90 -13.76 6.54
N ASN A 147 7.30 -13.41 7.68
CA ASN A 147 6.12 -12.58 7.71
C ASN A 147 6.00 -11.72 8.98
N TYR A 148 5.32 -10.58 8.83
CA TYR A 148 4.93 -9.67 9.89
C TYR A 148 3.51 -9.16 9.65
N ARG A 149 2.57 -9.69 10.44
CA ARG A 149 1.14 -9.36 10.35
C ARG A 149 0.76 -8.28 11.34
N ILE A 150 -0.02 -7.32 10.87
CA ILE A 150 -0.70 -6.32 11.68
C ILE A 150 -2.20 -6.44 11.43
N ASP A 151 -2.96 -6.59 12.52
CA ASP A 151 -4.42 -6.61 12.46
C ASP A 151 -4.93 -5.15 12.44
N LEU A 152 -5.95 -4.89 11.63
CA LEU A 152 -6.44 -3.55 11.29
C LEU A 152 -7.93 -3.41 11.58
N THR A 153 -8.32 -2.24 12.07
CA THR A 153 -9.70 -1.73 12.03
C THR A 153 -10.13 -1.46 10.59
N GLU A 154 -11.41 -1.23 10.35
CA GLU A 154 -11.91 -0.85 9.01
C GLU A 154 -11.28 0.47 8.55
N GLU A 155 -11.16 1.45 9.44
CA GLU A 155 -10.59 2.76 9.12
C GLU A 155 -9.12 2.65 8.72
N GLU A 156 -8.33 1.95 9.53
CA GLU A 156 -6.92 1.65 9.25
C GLU A 156 -6.74 0.87 7.93
N TYR A 157 -7.61 -0.12 7.68
CA TYR A 157 -7.58 -0.91 6.45
C TYR A 157 -7.87 -0.05 5.22
N ARG A 158 -8.90 0.79 5.27
CA ARG A 158 -9.25 1.67 4.14
C ARG A 158 -8.15 2.68 3.83
N ASP A 159 -7.49 3.22 4.86
CA ASP A 159 -6.37 4.13 4.72
C ASP A 159 -5.18 3.47 4.00
N VAL A 160 -4.69 2.35 4.54
CA VAL A 160 -3.53 1.66 3.95
C VAL A 160 -3.82 1.11 2.55
N VAL A 161 -5.02 0.59 2.30
CA VAL A 161 -5.40 0.10 0.97
C VAL A 161 -5.46 1.26 -0.02
N GLY A 162 -5.99 2.41 0.37
CA GLY A 162 -5.98 3.61 -0.47
C GLY A 162 -4.56 4.01 -0.89
N TYR A 163 -3.62 3.98 0.06
CA TYR A 163 -2.21 4.25 -0.23
C TYR A 163 -1.55 3.19 -1.12
N ILE A 164 -1.83 1.91 -0.88
CA ILE A 164 -1.35 0.82 -1.74
C ILE A 164 -1.83 1.05 -3.18
N ARG A 165 -3.09 1.41 -3.40
CA ARG A 165 -3.59 1.72 -4.76
C ARG A 165 -2.86 2.89 -5.39
N SER A 166 -2.64 3.96 -4.62
CA SER A 166 -1.85 5.10 -5.10
C SER A 166 -0.44 4.67 -5.53
N LEU A 167 0.23 3.82 -4.75
CA LEU A 167 1.55 3.30 -5.11
C LEU A 167 1.52 2.41 -6.35
N GLN A 168 0.49 1.57 -6.48
CA GLN A 168 0.31 0.72 -7.67
C GLN A 168 0.13 1.57 -8.94
N ASP A 169 -0.65 2.65 -8.87
CA ASP A 169 -0.88 3.57 -9.98
C ASP A 169 0.36 4.41 -10.32
N SER A 170 1.22 4.71 -9.34
CA SER A 170 2.39 5.58 -9.51
C SER A 170 3.73 4.85 -9.69
N SER A 171 3.75 3.52 -9.73
CA SER A 171 4.99 2.72 -9.85
C SER A 171 5.09 2.02 -11.20
N PRO A 172 5.39 2.74 -12.30
CA PRO A 172 5.45 2.16 -13.65
C PRO A 172 6.75 1.42 -13.95
N VAL A 173 7.79 1.60 -13.11
CA VAL A 173 9.10 0.99 -13.31
C VAL A 173 9.67 0.37 -12.04
N TRP A 174 10.52 -0.63 -12.24
CA TRP A 174 11.33 -1.31 -11.23
C TRP A 174 12.82 -1.09 -11.48
N HIS A 175 13.59 -0.94 -10.40
CA HIS A 175 15.06 -0.91 -10.45
C HIS A 175 15.65 -1.58 -9.21
N ALA A 176 16.53 -2.58 -9.39
CA ALA A 176 17.03 -3.44 -8.32
C ALA A 176 17.65 -2.68 -7.12
N VAL A 177 18.38 -1.61 -7.41
CA VAL A 177 19.08 -0.79 -6.39
C VAL A 177 18.29 0.44 -5.93
N LEU A 178 17.59 1.12 -6.84
CA LEU A 178 17.01 2.44 -6.58
C LEU A 178 15.59 2.37 -6.02
N TYR A 179 14.75 1.49 -6.57
CA TYR A 179 13.37 1.32 -6.14
C TYR A 179 12.88 -0.08 -6.52
N ASN A 180 12.84 -0.95 -5.52
CA ASN A 180 12.61 -2.39 -5.69
C ASN A 180 11.43 -2.87 -4.83
N CYS A 181 11.23 -4.19 -4.75
CA CYS A 181 10.16 -4.78 -3.97
C CYS A 181 10.17 -4.37 -2.49
N SER A 182 11.35 -4.20 -1.90
CA SER A 182 11.50 -3.81 -0.49
C SER A 182 11.33 -2.31 -0.29
N SER A 183 11.70 -1.48 -1.27
CA SER A 183 11.35 -0.05 -1.26
C SER A 183 9.83 0.13 -1.26
N PHE A 184 9.12 -0.57 -2.17
CA PHE A 184 7.65 -0.53 -2.25
C PHE A 184 6.98 -0.94 -0.93
N VAL A 185 7.47 -2.02 -0.31
CA VAL A 185 6.99 -2.48 0.99
C VAL A 185 7.35 -1.51 2.12
N GLY A 186 8.53 -0.89 2.06
CA GLY A 186 8.98 0.14 2.99
C GLY A 186 8.06 1.35 2.99
N ASP A 187 7.69 1.85 1.81
CA ASP A 187 6.77 2.99 1.68
C ASP A 187 5.42 2.69 2.33
N ILE A 188 4.89 1.48 2.19
CA ILE A 188 3.65 1.05 2.86
C ILE A 188 3.83 1.03 4.37
N ALA A 189 4.95 0.46 4.86
CA ALA A 189 5.25 0.42 6.29
C ALA A 189 5.38 1.83 6.88
N GLU A 190 6.09 2.74 6.22
CA GLU A 190 6.27 4.13 6.64
C GLU A 190 4.95 4.91 6.62
N HIS A 191 4.09 4.68 5.62
CA HIS A 191 2.74 5.26 5.59
C HIS A 191 1.91 4.85 6.82
N MET A 192 2.05 3.59 7.25
CA MET A 192 1.45 3.10 8.50
C MET A 192 2.14 3.63 9.77
N GLY A 193 3.18 4.46 9.65
CA GLY A 193 3.96 4.99 10.78
C GLY A 193 4.94 3.98 11.38
N LEU A 194 5.23 2.88 10.69
CA LEU A 194 6.26 1.92 11.08
C LEU A 194 7.64 2.41 10.62
N LYS A 195 8.69 1.91 11.27
CA LYS A 195 10.05 2.07 10.77
C LYS A 195 10.33 1.04 9.68
N ALA A 196 10.87 1.46 8.55
CA ALA A 196 11.32 0.56 7.48
C ALA A 196 12.84 0.29 7.56
N PRO A 197 13.30 -0.96 7.35
CA PRO A 197 14.71 -1.28 7.17
C PRO A 197 15.28 -0.73 5.86
N ASN A 198 16.60 -0.88 5.68
CA ASN A 198 17.23 -0.60 4.39
C ASN A 198 16.72 -1.57 3.31
N HIS A 199 16.18 -1.05 2.21
CA HIS A 199 15.60 -1.82 1.09
C HIS A 199 16.60 -2.65 0.28
N MET A 200 17.90 -2.54 0.59
CA MET A 200 18.96 -3.39 0.02
C MET A 200 19.15 -4.72 0.76
N LEU A 201 18.48 -4.90 1.90
CA LEU A 201 18.48 -6.19 2.59
C LEU A 201 17.80 -7.24 1.70
N PHE A 202 18.28 -8.49 1.81
CA PHE A 202 17.56 -9.61 1.23
C PHE A 202 16.14 -9.67 1.82
N PRO A 203 15.11 -9.92 1.01
CA PRO A 203 13.69 -9.97 1.39
C PRO A 203 13.37 -10.63 2.73
N GLU A 204 13.90 -11.83 3.00
CA GLU A 204 13.68 -12.50 4.29
C GLU A 204 14.20 -11.67 5.47
N ASN A 205 15.45 -11.20 5.36
CA ASN A 205 16.07 -10.34 6.36
C ASN A 205 15.34 -9.00 6.48
N TYR A 206 14.89 -8.42 5.36
CA TYR A 206 14.12 -7.19 5.36
C TYR A 206 12.86 -7.34 6.22
N ILE A 207 12.06 -8.39 6.02
CA ILE A 207 10.82 -8.59 6.77
C ILE A 207 11.08 -8.93 8.24
N ASN A 208 12.10 -9.74 8.54
CA ASN A 208 12.50 -10.02 9.91
C ASN A 208 12.96 -8.75 10.64
N THR A 209 13.79 -7.92 10.02
CA THR A 209 14.22 -6.64 10.60
C THR A 209 13.05 -5.66 10.72
N LEU A 210 12.13 -5.62 9.74
CA LEU A 210 10.91 -4.81 9.83
C LEU A 210 10.09 -5.18 11.07
N LYS A 211 9.92 -6.48 11.32
CA LYS A 211 9.25 -6.98 12.52
C LYS A 211 9.97 -6.57 13.81
N GLU A 212 11.28 -6.79 13.86
CA GLU A 212 12.12 -6.46 15.03
C GLU A 212 12.08 -4.96 15.37
N MET A 213 12.03 -4.08 14.38
CA MET A 213 12.01 -2.63 14.58
C MET A 213 10.67 -2.09 15.13
N ASN A 214 9.60 -2.88 15.06
CA ASN A 214 8.21 -2.45 15.31
C ASN A 214 7.43 -3.37 16.27
N SER A 215 8.12 -4.29 16.97
CA SER A 215 7.52 -5.20 17.97
C SER A 215 7.89 -4.84 19.40
#